data_AF-A0A8J5PSB0-F1
#
_entry.id   AF-A0A8J5PSB0-F1
#
_cell.length_a   1.000
_cell.length_b   1.000
_cell.length_c   1.000
_cell.angle_alpha   90.00
_cell.angle_beta   90.00
_cell.angle_gamma   90.00
#
_symmetry.space_group_name_H-M   'P 1'
#
loop_
_entity.id
_entity.type
_entity.pdbx_description
1 polymer ?
#
loop_
_entity_poly.entity_id
_entity_poly.type
_entity_poly.pdbx_seq_one_letter_code
_entity_poly.pdbx_strand_id
1 'polypeptide(L)'
;MASLYGREVNADRSSELSATTTIVLVLSVVFVALRFWARYVRIGYGTDDWLTLVALVFVFITGGLNYGMIAHGLGKHAKRVSTEDQIIFFKLLLAFENIYVTAVMLIKLALLSMYLRIFPSRNFRLASALIAAVVIGWWIAICAVCIFQCHPIKKAWMPWIDGTCINLKASFIGNAIPNIVTDIAILCLPVGPIIKLQVNMAQKLSLLVIFLLGSFVLFASIYRFTTIMQFDPVDTTCKNSSDTRATLN
;
A
#
# COMPACT_ATOMS: atom_id res chain seq x y z
N MET A 1 33.22 18.09 -8.15
CA MET A 1 31.79 18.14 -8.53
C MET A 1 31.38 17.00 -9.47
N ALA A 2 32.07 16.73 -10.58
CA ALA A 2 31.76 15.58 -11.47
C ALA A 2 31.83 14.20 -10.77
N SER A 3 32.76 14.02 -9.82
CA SER A 3 32.88 12.80 -9.01
C SER A 3 31.71 12.58 -8.02
N LEU A 4 31.09 13.67 -7.51
CA LEU A 4 29.92 13.58 -6.64
C LEU A 4 28.64 13.38 -7.46
N TYR A 5 28.49 14.09 -8.59
CA TYR A 5 27.41 13.86 -9.56
C TYR A 5 27.40 12.43 -10.09
N GLY A 6 28.58 11.88 -10.41
CA GLY A 6 28.72 10.47 -10.80
C GLY A 6 28.33 9.50 -9.68
N ARG A 7 28.53 9.86 -8.41
CA ARG A 7 28.18 9.01 -7.25
C ARG A 7 26.67 8.98 -7.01
N GLU A 8 25.96 10.07 -7.28
CA GLU A 8 24.49 10.15 -7.15
C GLU A 8 23.77 9.46 -8.31
N VAL A 9 24.30 9.55 -9.54
CA VAL A 9 23.83 8.77 -10.70
C VAL A 9 24.04 7.25 -10.51
N ASN A 10 24.97 6.87 -9.63
CA ASN A 10 25.28 5.49 -9.24
C ASN A 10 24.51 5.00 -8.00
N ALA A 11 23.61 5.80 -7.42
CA ALA A 11 22.87 5.40 -6.23
C ALA A 11 21.78 4.36 -6.59
N ASP A 12 22.14 3.08 -6.50
CA ASP A 12 21.24 1.96 -6.73
C ASP A 12 20.51 1.57 -5.44
N ARG A 13 19.19 1.78 -5.40
CA ARG A 13 18.33 1.43 -4.24
C ARG A 13 17.64 0.07 -4.37
N SER A 14 17.92 -0.65 -5.45
CA SER A 14 17.29 -1.94 -5.77
C SER A 14 17.47 -2.99 -4.67
N SER A 15 18.62 -3.02 -3.99
CA SER A 15 18.90 -3.92 -2.87
C SER A 15 18.04 -3.62 -1.63
N GLU A 16 17.87 -2.34 -1.28
CA GLU A 16 17.00 -1.89 -0.18
C GLU A 16 15.53 -2.24 -0.45
N LEU A 17 15.06 -2.03 -1.68
CA LEU A 17 13.70 -2.35 -2.11
C LEU A 17 13.44 -3.86 -2.08
N SER A 18 14.39 -4.65 -2.58
CA SER A 18 14.33 -6.12 -2.55
C SER A 18 14.30 -6.65 -1.11
N ALA A 19 15.17 -6.12 -0.24
CA ALA A 19 15.22 -6.52 1.16
C ALA A 19 13.91 -6.18 1.89
N THR A 20 13.38 -4.98 1.69
CA THR A 20 12.10 -4.54 2.28
C THR A 20 10.95 -5.45 1.83
N THR A 21 10.88 -5.74 0.53
CA THR A 21 9.85 -6.62 -0.04
C THR A 21 9.93 -8.02 0.54
N THR A 22 11.14 -8.59 0.64
CA THR A 22 11.35 -9.91 1.25
C THR A 22 10.87 -9.94 2.71
N ILE A 23 11.27 -8.96 3.51
CA ILE A 23 10.92 -8.88 4.93
C ILE A 23 9.40 -8.80 5.10
N VAL A 24 8.71 -7.96 4.32
CA VAL A 24 7.26 -7.80 4.39
C VAL A 24 6.53 -9.07 3.97
N LEU A 25 6.99 -9.78 2.93
CA LEU A 25 6.40 -11.05 2.50
C LEU A 25 6.56 -12.13 3.57
N VAL A 26 7.76 -12.30 4.13
CA VAL A 26 8.02 -13.27 5.21
C VAL A 26 7.16 -12.95 6.42
N LEU A 27 7.12 -11.68 6.83
CA LEU A 27 6.30 -11.24 7.96
C LEU A 27 4.81 -11.52 7.72
N SER A 28 4.32 -11.29 6.50
CA SER A 28 2.93 -11.57 6.12
C SER A 28 2.59 -13.05 6.26
N VAL A 29 3.48 -13.96 5.82
CA VAL A 29 3.29 -15.41 5.99
C VAL A 29 3.25 -15.78 7.47
N VAL A 30 4.17 -15.25 8.28
CA VAL A 30 4.21 -15.52 9.72
C VAL A 30 2.92 -15.05 10.41
N PHE A 31 2.43 -13.85 10.08
CA PHE A 31 1.17 -13.35 10.62
C PHE A 31 -0.03 -14.21 10.23
N VAL A 32 -0.13 -14.65 8.98
CA VAL A 32 -1.20 -15.54 8.54
C VAL A 32 -1.10 -16.88 9.25
N ALA A 33 0.10 -17.47 9.34
CA ALA A 33 0.31 -18.74 10.05
C ALA A 33 -0.08 -18.62 11.54
N LEU A 34 0.33 -17.55 12.22
CA LEU A 34 -0.06 -17.26 13.61
C LEU A 34 -1.57 -17.08 13.75
N ARG A 35 -2.22 -16.42 12.78
CA ARG A 35 -3.68 -16.26 12.76
C ARG A 35 -4.38 -17.61 12.67
N PHE A 36 -3.96 -18.47 11.74
CA PHE A 36 -4.51 -19.82 11.58
C PHE A 36 -4.28 -20.67 12.84
N TRP A 37 -3.09 -20.59 13.43
CA TRP A 37 -2.75 -21.28 14.68
C TRP A 37 -3.64 -20.82 15.84
N ALA A 38 -3.74 -19.50 16.07
CA ALA A 38 -4.58 -18.94 17.13
C ALA A 38 -6.05 -19.32 16.98
N ARG A 39 -6.52 -19.50 15.72
CA ARG A 39 -7.90 -19.90 15.41
C ARG A 39 -8.15 -21.38 15.56
N TYR A 40 -7.18 -22.21 15.17
CA TYR A 40 -7.20 -23.65 15.43
C TYR A 40 -7.38 -23.94 16.93
N VAL A 41 -6.71 -23.16 17.78
CA VAL A 41 -6.77 -23.34 19.25
C VAL A 41 -8.08 -22.83 19.88
N ARG A 42 -8.75 -21.80 19.33
CA ARG A 42 -9.85 -21.11 20.05
C ARG A 42 -11.26 -21.25 19.45
N ILE A 43 -11.44 -21.19 18.13
CA ILE A 43 -12.76 -20.88 17.51
C ILE A 43 -13.07 -21.75 16.27
N GLY A 44 -12.08 -22.42 15.68
CA GLY A 44 -12.23 -23.18 14.43
C GLY A 44 -12.26 -22.29 13.18
N TYR A 45 -12.09 -22.92 12.01
CA TYR A 45 -11.98 -22.23 10.72
C TYR A 45 -13.30 -21.55 10.33
N GLY A 46 -13.19 -20.33 9.78
CA GLY A 46 -14.32 -19.58 9.22
C GLY A 46 -14.11 -19.25 7.75
N THR A 47 -15.16 -18.72 7.12
CA THR A 47 -15.07 -18.17 5.76
C THR A 47 -14.08 -17.00 5.68
N ASP A 48 -13.83 -16.28 6.78
CA ASP A 48 -12.85 -15.20 6.87
C ASP A 48 -11.40 -15.67 6.71
N ASP A 49 -11.11 -16.91 7.09
CA ASP A 49 -9.77 -17.50 6.98
C ASP A 49 -9.41 -17.78 5.50
N TRP A 50 -10.41 -18.17 4.69
CA TRP A 50 -10.26 -18.31 3.23
C TRP A 50 -10.02 -16.97 2.53
N LEU A 51 -10.74 -15.91 2.91
CA LEU A 51 -10.47 -14.57 2.36
C LEU A 51 -9.04 -14.11 2.69
N THR A 52 -8.55 -14.43 3.88
CA THR A 52 -7.17 -14.08 4.29
C THR A 52 -6.13 -14.84 3.46
N LEU A 53 -6.37 -16.12 3.14
CA LEU A 53 -5.51 -16.89 2.22
C LEU A 53 -5.52 -16.31 0.81
N VAL A 54 -6.69 -15.95 0.27
CA VAL A 54 -6.78 -15.31 -1.04
C VAL A 54 -6.00 -14.00 -1.03
N ALA A 55 -6.17 -13.16 0.00
CA ALA A 55 -5.40 -11.93 0.15
C ALA A 55 -3.88 -12.19 0.18
N LEU A 56 -3.42 -13.24 0.86
CA LEU A 56 -2.00 -13.62 0.88
C LEU A 56 -1.48 -13.95 -0.52
N VAL A 57 -2.24 -14.68 -1.34
CA VAL A 57 -1.88 -14.96 -2.74
C VAL A 57 -1.68 -13.67 -3.52
N PHE A 58 -2.60 -12.71 -3.40
CA PHE A 58 -2.45 -11.40 -4.04
C PHE A 58 -1.21 -10.65 -3.55
N VAL A 59 -0.89 -10.71 -2.25
CA VAL A 59 0.35 -10.13 -1.70
C VAL A 59 1.60 -10.77 -2.33
N PHE A 60 1.63 -12.09 -2.51
CA PHE A 60 2.73 -12.75 -3.23
C PHE A 60 2.84 -12.31 -4.68
N ILE A 61 1.71 -12.16 -5.38
CA ILE A 61 1.70 -11.64 -6.76
C ILE A 61 2.27 -10.21 -6.80
N THR A 62 1.87 -9.33 -5.87
CA THR A 62 2.45 -7.97 -5.79
C THR A 62 3.94 -7.99 -5.52
N GLY A 63 4.42 -8.91 -4.67
CA GLY A 63 5.85 -9.12 -4.42
C GLY A 63 6.60 -9.55 -5.67
N GLY A 64 6.06 -10.52 -6.42
CA GLY A 64 6.62 -10.96 -7.70
C GLY A 64 6.69 -9.84 -8.74
N LEU A 65 5.63 -9.03 -8.86
CA LEU A 65 5.62 -7.86 -9.72
C LEU A 65 6.64 -6.81 -9.27
N ASN A 66 6.84 -6.63 -7.96
CA ASN A 66 7.86 -5.74 -7.42
C ASN A 66 9.27 -6.18 -7.82
N TYR A 67 9.58 -7.48 -7.72
CA TYR A 67 10.85 -8.02 -8.23
C TYR A 67 11.02 -7.82 -9.73
N GLY A 68 9.95 -8.04 -10.51
CA GLY A 68 9.95 -7.75 -11.95
C GLY A 68 10.28 -6.28 -12.23
N MET A 69 9.67 -5.35 -11.50
CA MET A 69 9.98 -3.92 -11.61
C MET A 69 11.44 -3.61 -11.24
N ILE A 70 11.97 -4.23 -10.17
CA ILE A 70 13.38 -4.08 -9.77
C ILE A 70 14.32 -4.58 -10.88
N ALA A 71 14.01 -5.71 -11.51
CA ALA A 71 14.79 -6.24 -12.63
C ALA A 71 14.80 -5.28 -13.84
N HIS A 72 13.68 -4.63 -14.12
CA HIS A 72 13.52 -3.67 -15.23
C HIS A 72 13.79 -2.20 -14.85
N GLY A 73 14.57 -1.96 -13.80
CA GLY A 73 15.14 -0.62 -13.52
C GLY A 73 14.54 0.15 -12.35
N LEU A 74 13.61 -0.44 -11.57
CA LEU A 74 13.14 0.19 -10.32
C LEU A 74 14.31 0.30 -9.32
N GLY A 75 14.57 1.53 -8.87
CA GLY A 75 15.67 1.87 -7.96
C GLY A 75 16.98 2.28 -8.64
N LYS A 76 17.01 2.34 -9.99
CA LYS A 76 18.12 2.89 -10.78
C LYS A 76 17.73 4.24 -11.39
N HIS A 77 18.71 5.08 -11.71
CA HIS A 77 18.43 6.38 -12.35
C HIS A 77 17.79 6.22 -13.73
N ALA A 78 16.75 7.00 -14.02
CA ALA A 78 15.99 6.95 -15.28
C ALA A 78 16.86 7.07 -16.55
N LYS A 79 18.01 7.76 -16.46
CA LYS A 79 18.99 7.90 -17.57
C LYS A 79 19.76 6.62 -17.89
N ARG A 80 19.75 5.61 -17.01
CA ARG A 80 20.45 4.32 -17.20
C ARG A 80 19.55 3.20 -17.70
N VAL A 81 18.24 3.43 -17.69
CA VAL A 81 17.25 2.40 -18.06
C VAL A 81 16.97 2.54 -19.55
N SER A 82 17.08 1.42 -20.28
CA SER A 82 16.79 1.39 -21.71
C SER A 82 15.32 1.76 -21.96
N THR A 83 15.01 2.34 -23.12
CA THR A 83 13.62 2.69 -23.47
C THR A 83 12.71 1.45 -23.50
N GLU A 84 13.26 0.27 -23.82
CA GLU A 84 12.54 -1.00 -23.79
C GLU A 84 12.19 -1.43 -22.37
N ASP A 85 13.14 -1.34 -21.44
CA ASP A 85 12.91 -1.64 -20.02
C ASP A 85 11.91 -0.66 -19.38
N GLN A 86 11.90 0.60 -19.79
CA GLN A 86 10.93 1.58 -19.31
C GLN A 86 9.49 1.19 -19.68
N ILE A 87 9.26 0.68 -20.89
CA ILE A 87 7.93 0.21 -21.33
C ILE A 87 7.47 -0.97 -20.48
N ILE A 88 8.37 -1.94 -20.24
CA ILE A 88 8.07 -3.11 -19.41
C ILE A 88 7.79 -2.67 -17.98
N PHE A 89 8.59 -1.76 -17.44
CA PHE A 89 8.39 -1.18 -16.12
C PHE A 89 7.00 -0.54 -15.96
N PHE A 90 6.57 0.31 -16.90
CA PHE A 90 5.24 0.94 -16.82
C PHE A 90 4.08 -0.06 -16.92
N LYS A 91 4.24 -1.13 -17.73
CA LYS A 91 3.25 -2.22 -17.77
C LYS A 91 3.18 -2.97 -16.44
N LEU A 92 4.33 -3.29 -15.85
CA LEU A 92 4.41 -3.95 -14.55
C LEU A 92 3.87 -3.06 -13.43
N LEU A 93 4.12 -1.76 -13.48
CA LEU A 93 3.60 -0.78 -12.52
C LEU A 93 2.06 -0.74 -12.54
N LEU A 94 1.47 -0.67 -13.73
CA LEU A 94 0.00 -0.69 -13.87
C LEU A 94 -0.62 -1.98 -13.33
N ALA A 95 0.02 -3.13 -13.59
CA ALA A 95 -0.41 -4.41 -13.04
C ALA A 95 -0.26 -4.43 -11.50
N PHE A 96 0.87 -3.93 -10.99
CA PHE A 96 1.17 -3.86 -9.58
C PHE A 96 0.13 -3.01 -8.83
N GLU A 97 -0.22 -1.82 -9.34
CA GLU A 97 -1.21 -0.95 -8.71
C GLU A 97 -2.58 -1.63 -8.56
N ASN A 98 -3.11 -2.21 -9.64
CA ASN A 98 -4.41 -2.87 -9.60
C ASN A 98 -4.43 -4.07 -8.64
N ILE A 99 -3.39 -4.90 -8.67
CA ILE A 99 -3.29 -6.11 -7.83
C ILE A 99 -3.08 -5.71 -6.37
N TYR A 100 -2.29 -4.67 -6.10
CA TYR A 100 -2.07 -4.12 -4.77
C TYR A 100 -3.36 -3.59 -4.15
N VAL A 101 -4.10 -2.74 -4.86
CA VAL A 101 -5.37 -2.17 -4.35
C VAL A 101 -6.39 -3.29 -4.11
N THR A 102 -6.39 -4.34 -4.94
CA THR A 102 -7.21 -5.54 -4.75
C THR A 102 -6.81 -6.31 -3.48
N ALA A 103 -5.51 -6.50 -3.23
CA ALA A 103 -5.01 -7.12 -2.01
C ALA A 103 -5.47 -6.35 -0.76
N VAL A 104 -5.32 -5.02 -0.79
CA VAL A 104 -5.74 -4.13 0.31
C VAL A 104 -7.24 -4.25 0.58
N MET A 105 -8.07 -4.24 -0.47
CA MET A 105 -9.52 -4.42 -0.35
C MET A 105 -9.86 -5.78 0.30
N LEU A 106 -9.25 -6.88 -0.15
CA LEU A 106 -9.49 -8.21 0.39
C LEU A 106 -9.10 -8.32 1.87
N ILE A 107 -7.96 -7.73 2.27
CA ILE A 107 -7.53 -7.69 3.68
C ILE A 107 -8.56 -6.95 4.54
N LYS A 108 -9.06 -5.80 4.08
CA LYS A 108 -10.09 -5.02 4.80
C LYS A 108 -11.39 -5.81 4.96
N LEU A 109 -11.84 -6.48 3.90
CA LEU A 109 -13.04 -7.34 3.96
C LEU A 109 -12.84 -8.54 4.89
N ALA A 110 -11.65 -9.17 4.90
CA ALA A 110 -11.33 -10.25 5.82
C ALA A 110 -11.37 -9.78 7.29
N LEU A 111 -10.83 -8.59 7.58
CA LEU A 111 -10.90 -7.98 8.91
C LEU A 111 -12.33 -7.66 9.35
N LEU A 112 -13.13 -7.05 8.47
CA LEU A 112 -14.54 -6.75 8.74
C LEU A 112 -15.34 -8.04 8.98
N SER A 113 -15.15 -9.08 8.15
CA SER A 113 -15.79 -10.38 8.33
C SER A 113 -15.41 -11.03 9.67
N MET A 114 -14.14 -10.96 10.05
CA MET A 114 -13.69 -11.42 11.36
C MET A 114 -14.38 -10.68 12.51
N TYR A 115 -14.49 -9.36 12.42
CA TYR A 115 -15.16 -8.55 13.44
C TYR A 115 -16.64 -8.89 13.57
N LEU A 116 -17.33 -9.12 12.46
CA LEU A 116 -18.74 -9.53 12.47
C LEU A 116 -18.96 -10.87 13.18
N ARG A 117 -17.99 -11.79 13.10
CA ARG A 117 -18.04 -13.07 13.78
C ARG A 117 -17.80 -12.95 15.29
N ILE A 118 -16.95 -12.00 15.70
CA ILE A 118 -16.64 -11.74 17.12
C ILE A 118 -17.78 -10.98 17.80
N PHE A 119 -18.34 -9.97 17.12
CA PHE A 119 -19.39 -9.09 17.65
C PHE A 119 -20.69 -9.24 16.86
N PRO A 120 -21.60 -10.13 17.25
CA PRO A 120 -22.84 -10.41 16.50
C PRO A 120 -23.92 -9.31 16.63
N SER A 121 -23.59 -8.10 17.07
CA SER A 121 -24.56 -7.01 17.28
C SER A 121 -25.13 -6.46 15.97
N ARG A 122 -26.44 -6.17 15.92
CA ARG A 122 -27.12 -5.64 14.72
C ARG A 122 -26.56 -4.29 14.27
N ASN A 123 -26.27 -3.39 15.21
CA ASN A 123 -25.68 -2.08 14.91
C ASN A 123 -24.25 -2.23 14.38
N PHE A 124 -23.51 -3.19 14.93
CA PHE A 124 -22.16 -3.52 14.48
C PHE A 124 -22.16 -4.11 13.06
N ARG A 125 -23.15 -4.95 12.75
CA ARG A 125 -23.37 -5.49 11.41
C ARG A 125 -23.63 -4.41 10.37
N LEU A 126 -24.52 -3.47 10.69
CA LEU A 126 -24.84 -2.36 9.79
C LEU A 126 -23.62 -1.47 9.56
N ALA A 127 -22.91 -1.08 10.62
CA ALA A 127 -21.72 -0.25 10.51
C ALA A 127 -20.60 -0.94 9.70
N SER A 128 -20.37 -2.24 9.93
CA SER A 128 -19.40 -3.02 9.15
C SER A 128 -19.78 -3.13 7.68
N ALA A 129 -21.06 -3.32 7.36
CA ALA A 129 -21.55 -3.40 5.99
C ALA A 129 -21.39 -2.07 5.24
N LEU A 130 -21.65 -0.94 5.92
CA LEU A 130 -21.42 0.39 5.35
C LEU A 130 -19.94 0.63 5.03
N ILE A 131 -19.05 0.28 5.96
CA ILE A 131 -17.59 0.41 5.73
C ILE A 131 -17.15 -0.51 4.59
N ALA A 132 -17.64 -1.76 4.54
CA ALA A 132 -17.35 -2.68 3.44
C ALA A 132 -17.78 -2.11 2.09
N ALA A 133 -18.97 -1.51 2.01
CA ALA A 133 -19.46 -0.85 0.80
C ALA A 133 -18.56 0.32 0.37
N VAL A 134 -18.12 1.15 1.31
CA VAL A 134 -17.19 2.26 1.05
C VAL A 134 -15.84 1.74 0.53
N VAL A 135 -15.30 0.68 1.13
CA VAL A 135 -14.04 0.06 0.70
C VAL A 135 -14.15 -0.51 -0.71
N ILE A 136 -15.25 -1.20 -1.03
CA ILE A 136 -15.48 -1.73 -2.38
C ILE A 136 -15.66 -0.59 -3.39
N GLY A 137 -16.41 0.46 -3.05
CA GLY A 137 -16.59 1.63 -3.90
C GLY A 137 -15.27 2.35 -4.19
N TRP A 138 -14.42 2.50 -3.17
CA TRP A 138 -13.06 3.02 -3.33
C TRP A 138 -12.21 2.13 -4.25
N TRP A 139 -12.23 0.81 -4.06
CA TRP A 139 -11.49 -0.13 -4.92
C TRP A 139 -11.92 -0.01 -6.40
N ILE A 140 -13.22 0.06 -6.68
CA ILE A 140 -13.75 0.26 -8.04
C ILE A 140 -13.25 1.59 -8.64
N ALA A 141 -13.34 2.68 -7.86
CA ALA A 141 -12.91 3.99 -8.30
C ALA A 141 -11.42 4.02 -8.66
N ILE A 142 -10.56 3.43 -7.82
CA ILE A 142 -9.12 3.40 -8.06
C ILE A 142 -8.76 2.48 -9.24
N CYS A 143 -9.41 1.32 -9.37
CA CYS A 143 -9.20 0.47 -10.55
C CYS A 143 -9.55 1.21 -11.84
N ALA A 144 -10.67 1.96 -11.84
CA ALA A 144 -11.06 2.78 -12.99
C ALA A 144 -10.03 3.88 -13.27
N VAL A 145 -9.55 4.58 -12.24
CA VAL A 145 -8.51 5.61 -12.39
C VAL A 145 -7.22 5.01 -12.94
N CYS A 146 -6.75 3.87 -12.44
CA CYS A 146 -5.55 3.20 -12.95
C CYS A 146 -5.70 2.80 -14.43
N ILE A 147 -6.84 2.22 -14.81
CA ILE A 147 -7.07 1.79 -16.21
C ILE A 147 -7.20 2.99 -17.16
N PHE A 148 -7.90 4.05 -16.72
CA PHE A 148 -8.20 5.23 -17.53
C PHE A 148 -7.29 6.43 -17.22
N GLN A 149 -6.10 6.19 -16.66
CA GLN A 149 -5.19 7.26 -16.24
C GLN A 149 -4.64 8.10 -17.41
N CYS A 150 -4.66 7.57 -18.64
CA CYS A 150 -4.21 8.27 -19.83
C CYS A 150 -5.22 8.15 -20.97
N HIS A 151 -5.30 9.20 -21.79
CA HIS A 151 -6.07 9.25 -23.02
C HIS A 151 -5.13 9.58 -24.20
N PRO A 152 -4.85 8.61 -25.10
CA PRO A 152 -5.31 7.22 -25.12
C PRO A 152 -4.62 6.34 -24.06
N ILE A 153 -5.29 5.25 -23.62
CA ILE A 153 -4.78 4.32 -22.58
C ILE A 153 -3.37 3.80 -22.93
N LYS A 154 -3.09 3.63 -24.22
CA LYS A 154 -1.79 3.21 -24.76
C LYS A 154 -0.62 4.11 -24.34
N LYS A 155 -0.89 5.40 -24.04
CA LYS A 155 0.12 6.36 -23.58
C LYS A 155 0.66 6.01 -22.19
N ALA A 156 -0.06 5.25 -21.38
CA ALA A 156 0.39 4.82 -20.05
C ALA A 156 1.68 3.98 -20.10
N TRP A 157 1.91 3.22 -21.17
CA TRP A 157 3.14 2.42 -21.36
C TRP A 157 3.95 2.80 -22.60
N MET A 158 3.44 3.71 -23.44
CA MET A 158 4.14 4.24 -24.62
C MET A 158 4.18 5.77 -24.55
N PRO A 159 5.16 6.36 -23.84
CA PRO A 159 5.19 7.80 -23.59
C PRO A 159 5.34 8.67 -24.84
N TRP A 160 5.78 8.09 -25.97
CA TRP A 160 5.96 8.80 -27.25
C TRP A 160 4.65 8.99 -28.04
N ILE A 161 3.52 8.50 -27.55
CA ILE A 161 2.20 8.71 -28.17
C ILE A 161 1.62 10.04 -27.70
N ASP A 162 1.08 10.82 -28.63
CA ASP A 162 0.34 12.05 -28.32
C ASP A 162 -0.93 11.76 -27.50
N GLY A 163 -1.19 12.61 -26.51
CA GLY A 163 -2.29 12.43 -25.57
C GLY A 163 -2.03 13.09 -24.22
N THR A 164 -2.99 12.95 -23.31
CA THR A 164 -2.93 13.51 -21.97
C THR A 164 -3.01 12.41 -20.92
N CYS A 165 -2.32 12.60 -19.81
CA CYS A 165 -2.40 11.70 -18.65
C CYS A 165 -2.76 12.52 -17.41
N ILE A 166 -3.44 11.88 -16.47
CA ILE A 166 -3.71 12.49 -15.17
C ILE A 166 -2.42 12.75 -14.41
N ASN A 167 -2.47 13.68 -13.47
CA ASN A 167 -1.34 13.91 -12.58
C ASN A 167 -1.18 12.71 -11.62
N LEU A 168 -0.14 11.90 -11.85
CA LEU A 168 0.19 10.73 -11.04
C LEU A 168 0.31 11.08 -9.54
N LYS A 169 0.97 12.19 -9.20
CA LYS A 169 1.11 12.65 -7.81
C LYS A 169 -0.26 12.90 -7.17
N ALA A 170 -1.14 13.61 -7.87
CA ALA A 170 -2.50 13.88 -7.39
C ALA A 170 -3.32 12.58 -7.25
N SER A 171 -3.17 11.64 -8.20
CA SER A 171 -3.82 10.33 -8.15
C SER A 171 -3.37 9.51 -6.93
N PHE A 172 -2.06 9.48 -6.64
CA PHE A 172 -1.53 8.80 -5.45
C PHE A 172 -2.04 9.41 -4.14
N ILE A 173 -2.11 10.75 -4.04
CA ILE A 173 -2.69 11.42 -2.87
C ILE A 173 -4.17 11.06 -2.72
N GLY A 174 -4.92 11.11 -3.83
CA GLY A 174 -6.33 10.74 -3.88
C GLY A 174 -6.59 9.28 -3.53
N ASN A 175 -5.64 8.39 -3.77
CA ASN A 175 -5.69 6.99 -3.34
C ASN A 175 -5.36 6.84 -1.84
N ALA A 176 -4.32 7.52 -1.36
CA ALA A 176 -3.81 7.38 0.00
C ALA A 176 -4.83 7.86 1.05
N ILE A 177 -5.49 8.99 0.82
CA ILE A 177 -6.40 9.59 1.81
C ILE A 177 -7.59 8.67 2.15
N PRO A 178 -8.42 8.20 1.18
CA PRO A 178 -9.52 7.30 1.48
C PRO A 178 -9.06 5.95 2.04
N ASN A 179 -7.88 5.47 1.62
CA ASN A 179 -7.31 4.24 2.14
C ASN A 179 -7.03 4.36 3.65
N ILE A 180 -6.37 5.44 4.08
CA ILE A 180 -6.08 5.72 5.50
C ILE A 180 -7.37 5.95 6.29
N VAL A 181 -8.31 6.72 5.75
CA VAL A 181 -9.60 7.00 6.41
C VAL A 181 -10.37 5.71 6.66
N THR A 182 -10.44 4.81 5.67
CA THR A 182 -11.11 3.52 5.83
C THR A 182 -10.38 2.60 6.82
N ASP A 183 -9.04 2.66 6.91
CA ASP A 183 -8.28 1.92 7.93
C ASP A 183 -8.64 2.39 9.34
N ILE A 184 -8.65 3.71 9.57
CA ILE A 184 -9.05 4.30 10.86
C ILE A 184 -10.49 3.90 11.20
N ALA A 185 -11.41 3.97 10.23
CA ALA A 185 -12.80 3.58 10.46
C ALA A 185 -12.95 2.11 10.88
N ILE A 186 -12.25 1.19 10.21
CA ILE A 186 -12.24 -0.25 10.57
C ILE A 186 -11.64 -0.44 11.97
N LEU A 187 -10.53 0.25 12.26
CA LEU A 187 -9.83 0.17 13.54
C LEU A 187 -10.63 0.72 14.72
N CYS A 188 -11.41 1.79 14.52
CA CYS A 188 -12.28 2.39 15.55
C CYS A 188 -13.57 1.59 15.78
N LEU A 189 -14.01 0.80 14.80
CA LEU A 189 -15.26 0.05 14.83
C LEU A 189 -15.46 -0.81 16.10
N PRO A 190 -14.49 -1.63 16.56
CA PRO A 190 -14.66 -2.45 17.76
C PRO A 190 -14.56 -1.67 19.08
N VAL A 191 -14.05 -0.43 19.08
CA VAL A 191 -13.80 0.33 20.32
C VAL A 191 -15.09 0.63 21.08
N GLY A 192 -16.15 1.03 20.38
CA GLY A 192 -17.45 1.33 20.99
C GLY A 192 -18.08 0.12 21.71
N PRO A 193 -18.24 -1.03 21.04
CA PRO A 193 -18.73 -2.26 21.67
C PRO A 193 -17.88 -2.74 22.85
N ILE A 194 -16.55 -2.62 22.78
CA ILE A 194 -15.63 -3.05 23.84
C ILE A 194 -15.79 -2.24 25.13
N ILE A 195 -16.15 -0.96 25.04
CA ILE A 195 -16.40 -0.12 26.23
C ILE A 195 -17.72 -0.51 26.90
N LYS A 196 -18.70 -1.00 26.13
CA LYS A 196 -20.05 -1.33 26.63
C LYS A 196 -20.25 -2.79 27.02
N LEU A 197 -19.43 -3.70 26.50
CA LEU A 197 -19.57 -5.14 26.69
C LEU A 197 -18.36 -5.68 27.46
N GLN A 198 -18.56 -6.47 28.51
CA GLN A 198 -17.49 -7.09 29.32
C GLN A 198 -16.71 -8.14 28.51
N VAL A 199 -15.95 -7.71 27.51
CA VAL A 199 -15.14 -8.59 26.67
C VAL A 199 -13.88 -9.02 27.43
N ASN A 200 -13.48 -10.27 27.27
CA ASN A 200 -12.35 -10.86 27.97
C ASN A 200 -11.04 -10.10 27.64
N MET A 201 -10.23 -9.74 28.64
CA MET A 201 -9.06 -8.85 28.50
C MET A 201 -8.07 -9.28 27.38
N ALA A 202 -7.95 -10.59 27.13
CA ALA A 202 -7.10 -11.13 26.08
C ALA A 202 -7.54 -10.74 24.65
N GLN A 203 -8.84 -10.59 24.39
CA GLN A 203 -9.35 -10.14 23.09
C GLN A 203 -9.12 -8.63 22.92
N LYS A 204 -9.31 -7.87 24.00
CA LYS A 204 -9.03 -6.43 24.04
C LYS A 204 -7.55 -6.12 23.75
N LEU A 205 -6.64 -6.90 24.33
CA LEU A 205 -5.19 -6.75 24.10
C LEU A 205 -4.79 -7.10 22.67
N SER A 206 -5.33 -8.18 22.09
CA SER A 206 -5.02 -8.57 20.71
C SER A 206 -5.45 -7.49 19.71
N LEU A 207 -6.61 -6.87 19.92
CA LEU A 207 -7.11 -5.77 19.09
C LEU A 207 -6.27 -4.50 19.26
N LEU A 208 -5.83 -4.19 20.49
CA LEU A 208 -4.96 -3.05 20.75
C LEU A 208 -3.59 -3.21 20.06
N VAL A 209 -3.01 -4.41 20.09
CA VAL A 209 -1.72 -4.70 19.43
C VAL A 209 -1.83 -4.56 17.91
N ILE A 210 -2.90 -5.09 17.30
CA ILE A 210 -3.16 -4.92 15.87
C ILE A 210 -3.38 -3.45 15.52
N PHE A 211 -4.09 -2.70 16.37
CA PHE A 211 -4.30 -1.26 16.21
C PHE A 211 -3.00 -0.46 16.26
N LEU A 212 -2.13 -0.72 17.23
CA LEU A 212 -0.85 -0.03 17.39
C LEU A 212 0.12 -0.36 16.25
N LEU A 213 0.21 -1.62 15.84
CA LEU A 213 1.02 -2.04 14.70
C LEU A 213 0.51 -1.42 13.39
N GLY A 214 -0.81 -1.46 13.16
CA GLY A 214 -1.43 -0.88 11.97
C GLY A 214 -1.21 0.64 11.89
N SER A 215 -1.44 1.36 12.99
CA SER A 215 -1.21 2.82 13.06
C SER A 215 0.27 3.16 12.81
N PHE A 216 1.21 2.45 13.42
CA PHE A 216 2.63 2.68 13.23
C PHE A 216 3.07 2.49 11.77
N VAL A 217 2.61 1.42 11.12
CA VAL A 217 2.93 1.14 9.70
C VAL A 217 2.32 2.22 8.78
N LEU A 218 1.12 2.70 9.07
CA LEU A 218 0.48 3.79 8.32
C LEU A 218 1.24 5.10 8.48
N PHE A 219 1.60 5.48 9.70
CA PHE A 219 2.42 6.68 9.95
C PHE A 219 3.78 6.61 9.26
N ALA A 220 4.46 5.45 9.33
CA ALA A 220 5.73 5.24 8.64
C ALA A 220 5.58 5.33 7.11
N SER A 221 4.47 4.81 6.56
CA SER A 221 4.18 4.88 5.12
C SER A 221 3.86 6.29 4.65
N ILE A 222 3.07 7.04 5.42
CA ILE A 222 2.77 8.46 5.15
C ILE A 222 4.05 9.28 5.23
N TYR A 223 4.87 9.08 6.27
CA TYR A 223 6.13 9.78 6.43
C TYR A 223 7.09 9.50 5.28
N ARG A 224 7.19 8.25 4.83
CA ARG A 224 7.98 7.85 3.66
C ARG A 224 7.43 8.47 2.37
N PHE A 225 6.10 8.50 2.22
CA PHE A 225 5.44 9.09 1.06
C PHE A 225 5.62 10.61 1.01
N THR A 226 5.53 11.32 2.13
CA THR A 226 5.78 12.78 2.19
C THR A 226 7.25 13.10 1.91
N THR A 227 8.18 12.27 2.37
CA THR A 227 9.60 12.42 1.98
C THR A 227 9.77 12.24 0.48
N ILE A 228 9.11 11.26 -0.14
CA ILE A 228 9.18 11.00 -1.59
C ILE A 228 8.47 12.10 -2.41
N MET A 229 7.35 12.63 -1.93
CA MET A 229 6.56 13.64 -2.64
C MET A 229 7.14 15.05 -2.56
N GLN A 230 8.01 15.30 -1.57
CA GLN A 230 8.90 16.46 -1.54
C GLN A 230 10.01 16.40 -2.59
N PHE A 231 10.18 15.28 -3.32
CA PHE A 231 11.06 15.23 -4.49
C PHE A 231 10.31 15.66 -5.74
N ASP A 232 10.75 16.79 -6.30
CA ASP A 232 10.35 17.23 -7.62
C ASP A 232 10.90 16.29 -8.70
N PRO A 233 10.16 16.00 -9.80
CA PRO A 233 10.66 15.16 -10.89
C PRO A 233 11.84 15.79 -11.65
N VAL A 234 12.20 17.04 -11.36
CA VAL A 234 13.30 17.78 -11.99
C VAL A 234 14.59 17.73 -11.16
N ASP A 235 14.54 17.45 -9.86
CA ASP A 235 15.73 17.38 -9.02
C ASP A 235 15.60 16.27 -7.99
N THR A 236 16.11 15.08 -8.33
CA THR A 236 16.06 13.91 -7.44
C THR A 236 17.11 13.97 -6.33
N THR A 237 17.86 15.07 -6.10
CA THR A 237 18.95 15.00 -5.09
C THR A 237 19.34 16.26 -4.30
N CYS A 238 19.05 17.50 -4.70
CA CYS A 238 19.53 18.63 -3.88
C CYS A 238 18.48 19.20 -2.92
N LYS A 239 18.64 18.89 -1.63
CA LYS A 239 18.42 19.89 -0.59
C LYS A 239 19.39 21.04 -0.91
N ASN A 240 18.92 22.16 -1.44
CA ASN A 240 19.75 23.34 -1.67
C ASN A 240 20.26 23.86 -0.31
N SER A 241 21.46 23.44 0.09
CA SER A 241 22.26 24.14 1.11
C SER A 241 22.83 25.47 0.60
N SER A 242 22.40 25.92 -0.59
CA SER A 242 22.76 27.18 -1.23
C SER A 242 21.86 28.36 -0.81
N ASP A 243 20.69 28.12 -0.20
CA ASP A 243 19.77 29.22 0.18
C ASP A 243 20.18 29.95 1.48
N THR A 244 21.09 29.37 2.28
CA THR A 244 21.61 30.05 3.49
C THR A 244 22.74 31.05 3.19
N ARG A 245 23.21 31.14 1.93
CA ARG A 245 24.29 32.08 1.56
C ARG A 245 23.82 33.31 0.77
N ALA A 246 22.53 33.42 0.46
CA ALA A 246 21.94 34.57 -0.22
C ALA A 246 21.42 35.66 0.74
N THR A 247 21.45 35.44 2.06
CA THR A 247 21.07 36.42 3.10
C THR A 247 22.25 37.09 3.80
N LEU A 248 23.47 36.92 3.29
CA LEU A 248 24.68 37.58 3.81
C LEU A 248 25.52 38.17 2.66
N ASN A 249 24.90 38.99 1.82
CA ASN A 249 25.53 40.10 1.09
C ASN A 249 24.46 41.12 0.70
#